data_AF-A0A954M8U8-F1
#
_entry.id   AF-A0A954M8U8-F1
#
_cell.length_a   1.000
_cell.length_b   1.000
_cell.length_c   1.000
_cell.angle_alpha   90.00
_cell.angle_beta   90.00
_cell.angle_gamma   90.00
#
_symmetry.space_group_name_H-M   'P 1'
#
loop_
_entity.id
_entity.type
_entity.pdbx_description
1 polymer ?
#
loop_
_entity_poly.entity_id
_entity_poly.type
_entity_poly.pdbx_seq_one_letter_code
_entity_poly.pdbx_strand_id
1 'polypeptide(L)'
;MFRTAIWFILVSAALVLQIGPVQPVSADDAGVWTPPAWLMDPTTGENYSRLEKRKAITAQKAQRPQRADIEQLKKIVHYHASQLTYPENSNLPKTVIDRYLSDLLSSLTTVPAREEMIKELMVIVPDLLTHPDLIVQENAVLMLVHSSVTPVNIGAKLPPKPFDPAYKLFVQILEDSSKHWVVRNAAVLGLRRILQDGNLGNPEKSAIAEALLKALNDAAGEKWWFRFRIVETLGEVQRIVLVTGAPTIIEA
;
A
#
# COMPACT_ATOMS: atom_id res chain seq x y z
N MET A 1 -4.35 -45.13 -40.55
CA MET A 1 -5.23 -44.00 -40.97
C MET A 1 -6.22 -43.78 -39.84
N PHE A 2 -6.35 -42.66 -39.11
CA PHE A 2 -5.75 -41.33 -39.13
C PHE A 2 -5.60 -40.86 -37.66
N ARG A 3 -4.56 -40.10 -37.38
CA ARG A 3 -4.35 -39.35 -36.13
C ARG A 3 -5.30 -38.15 -36.11
N THR A 4 -5.88 -37.83 -34.96
CA THR A 4 -6.44 -36.48 -34.69
C THR A 4 -6.12 -36.06 -33.26
N ALA A 5 -5.21 -35.09 -33.18
CA ALA A 5 -4.90 -34.28 -32.02
C ALA A 5 -5.64 -32.94 -32.15
N ILE A 6 -6.29 -32.47 -31.09
CA ILE A 6 -6.78 -31.07 -30.93
C ILE A 6 -6.64 -30.74 -29.43
N TRP A 7 -5.49 -30.22 -29.02
CA TRP A 7 -5.17 -28.79 -28.80
C TRP A 7 -5.93 -28.13 -27.64
N PHE A 8 -5.22 -28.06 -26.51
CA PHE A 8 -5.42 -27.15 -25.39
C PHE A 8 -5.31 -25.69 -25.86
N ILE A 9 -6.24 -24.83 -25.44
CA ILE A 9 -5.99 -23.39 -25.29
C ILE A 9 -6.57 -22.95 -23.95
N LEU A 10 -5.71 -22.93 -22.92
CA LEU A 10 -5.91 -22.20 -21.68
C LEU A 10 -5.34 -20.80 -21.89
N VAL A 11 -6.20 -19.81 -22.12
CA VAL A 11 -5.81 -18.39 -22.11
C VAL A 11 -5.70 -17.96 -20.64
N SER A 12 -4.50 -18.07 -20.07
CA SER A 12 -4.16 -17.38 -18.82
C SER A 12 -3.78 -15.94 -19.16
N ALA A 13 -4.70 -15.00 -18.94
CA ALA A 13 -4.39 -13.57 -18.98
C ALA A 13 -3.72 -13.18 -17.66
N ALA A 14 -2.40 -13.34 -17.57
CA ALA A 14 -1.60 -12.70 -16.53
C ALA A 14 -1.36 -11.24 -16.95
N LEU A 15 -2.12 -10.32 -16.37
CA LEU A 15 -1.84 -8.89 -16.47
C LEU A 15 -0.60 -8.60 -15.61
N VAL A 16 0.57 -8.62 -16.26
CA VAL A 16 1.83 -8.17 -15.65
C VAL A 16 1.77 -6.65 -15.53
N LEU A 17 1.47 -6.15 -14.33
CA LEU A 17 1.76 -4.76 -13.95
C LEU A 17 3.28 -4.61 -13.90
N GLN A 18 3.84 -4.09 -14.99
CA GLN A 18 5.25 -3.85 -15.19
C GLN A 18 5.61 -2.55 -14.45
N ILE A 19 5.84 -2.65 -13.14
CA ILE A 19 6.47 -1.59 -12.35
C ILE A 19 7.95 -1.61 -12.74
N GLY A 20 8.39 -0.62 -13.52
CA GLY A 20 9.79 -0.49 -13.94
C GLY A 20 10.74 -0.28 -12.74
N PRO A 21 12.05 -0.56 -12.90
CA PRO A 21 13.02 -0.29 -11.85
C PRO A 21 13.13 1.23 -11.61
N VAL A 22 12.82 1.67 -10.39
CA VAL A 22 13.03 3.04 -9.94
C VAL A 22 14.54 3.24 -9.72
N GLN A 23 15.12 4.25 -10.37
CA GLN A 23 16.54 4.55 -10.21
C GLN A 23 16.84 5.10 -8.81
N PRO A 24 18.00 4.75 -8.20
CA PRO A 24 18.41 5.31 -6.93
C PRO A 24 18.75 6.79 -7.09
N VAL A 25 18.12 7.64 -6.27
CA VAL A 25 18.37 9.09 -6.25
C VAL A 25 19.65 9.36 -5.44
N SER A 26 20.61 10.08 -6.03
CA SER A 26 21.89 10.43 -5.39
C SER A 26 21.70 11.45 -4.25
N ALA A 27 22.54 11.33 -3.22
CA ALA A 27 22.40 12.04 -1.94
C ALA A 27 22.88 13.52 -1.90
N ASP A 28 23.29 14.12 -3.02
CA ASP A 28 23.94 15.45 -3.04
C ASP A 28 23.02 16.63 -3.44
N ASP A 29 21.76 16.39 -3.78
CA ASP A 29 20.76 17.46 -3.89
C ASP A 29 19.88 17.42 -2.64
N ALA A 30 19.95 18.45 -1.79
CA ALA A 30 18.81 18.79 -0.93
C ALA A 30 17.70 19.35 -1.84
N GLY A 31 17.20 18.48 -2.71
CA GLY A 31 16.39 18.80 -3.87
C GLY A 31 15.09 19.42 -3.41
N VAL A 32 14.78 20.59 -3.96
CA VAL A 32 13.45 21.18 -3.86
C VAL A 32 12.47 20.12 -4.36
N TRP A 33 11.65 19.57 -3.47
CA TRP A 33 10.65 18.60 -3.83
C TRP A 33 9.76 19.18 -4.92
N THR A 34 9.70 18.48 -6.05
CA THR A 34 8.94 18.94 -7.21
C THR A 34 7.54 18.36 -7.09
N PRO A 35 6.51 19.21 -6.95
CA PRO A 35 5.12 18.76 -6.89
C PRO A 35 4.77 17.87 -8.10
N PRO A 36 4.24 16.66 -7.89
CA PRO A 36 3.83 15.80 -8.98
C PRO A 36 2.56 16.33 -9.66
N ALA A 37 2.32 15.92 -10.91
CA ALA A 37 1.23 16.46 -11.73
C ALA A 37 -0.18 16.16 -11.17
N TRP A 38 -0.33 15.16 -10.31
CA TRP A 38 -1.60 14.82 -9.66
C TRP A 38 -1.89 15.71 -8.43
N LEU A 39 -0.89 16.45 -7.93
CA LEU A 39 -1.04 17.26 -6.72
C LEU A 39 -2.04 18.39 -6.96
N MET A 40 -3.07 18.45 -6.15
CA MET A 40 -4.02 19.56 -6.12
C MET A 40 -3.44 20.66 -5.23
N ASP A 41 -3.46 21.91 -5.69
CA ASP A 41 -3.22 23.04 -4.81
C ASP A 41 -4.43 23.26 -3.86
N PRO A 42 -4.28 24.00 -2.75
CA PRO A 42 -5.37 24.21 -1.78
C PRO A 42 -6.66 24.74 -2.41
N THR A 43 -6.57 25.63 -3.40
CA THR A 43 -7.73 26.21 -4.10
C THR A 43 -8.42 25.15 -4.95
N THR A 44 -7.65 24.39 -5.72
CA THR A 44 -8.18 23.26 -6.51
C THR A 44 -8.81 22.20 -5.62
N GLY A 45 -8.18 21.87 -4.49
CA GLY A 45 -8.73 20.92 -3.51
C GLY A 45 -10.05 21.40 -2.89
N GLU A 46 -10.14 22.68 -2.53
CA GLU A 46 -11.38 23.26 -2.00
C GLU A 46 -12.51 23.24 -3.03
N ASN A 47 -12.21 23.60 -4.28
CA ASN A 47 -13.15 23.53 -5.39
C ASN A 47 -13.62 22.09 -5.64
N TYR A 48 -12.71 21.11 -5.63
CA TYR A 48 -13.04 19.71 -5.76
C TYR A 48 -13.98 19.25 -4.63
N SER A 49 -13.64 19.57 -3.38
CA SER A 49 -14.44 19.21 -2.20
C SER A 49 -15.87 19.77 -2.27
N ARG A 50 -16.02 21.02 -2.71
CA ARG A 50 -17.32 21.71 -2.79
C ARG A 50 -18.18 21.25 -3.98
N LEU A 51 -17.57 21.08 -5.16
CA LEU A 51 -18.32 20.98 -6.42
C LEU A 51 -18.25 19.59 -7.05
N GLU A 52 -17.10 18.92 -6.98
CA GLU A 52 -16.84 17.68 -7.72
C GLU A 52 -16.98 16.43 -6.88
N LYS A 53 -16.75 16.50 -5.56
CA LYS A 53 -16.83 15.33 -4.66
C LYS A 53 -18.19 14.63 -4.76
N ARG A 54 -19.28 15.39 -4.96
CA ARG A 54 -20.62 14.83 -5.17
C ARG A 54 -20.74 13.95 -6.41
N LYS A 55 -20.03 14.28 -7.49
CA LYS A 55 -19.99 13.46 -8.72
C LYS A 55 -19.21 12.17 -8.46
N ALA A 56 -18.13 12.25 -7.70
CA ALA A 56 -17.32 11.10 -7.33
C ALA A 56 -18.07 10.11 -6.41
N ILE A 57 -19.03 10.58 -5.61
CA ILE A 57 -19.95 9.71 -4.85
C ILE A 57 -20.78 8.81 -5.79
N THR A 58 -21.20 9.30 -6.96
CA THR A 58 -21.92 8.47 -7.94
C THR A 58 -21.01 7.35 -8.48
N ALA A 59 -19.73 7.65 -8.73
CA ALA A 59 -18.75 6.66 -9.16
C ALA A 59 -18.52 5.56 -8.10
N GLN A 60 -18.52 5.92 -6.80
CA GLN A 60 -18.39 4.95 -5.72
C GLN A 60 -19.51 3.89 -5.73
N LYS A 61 -20.75 4.30 -6.06
CA LYS A 61 -21.94 3.43 -6.12
C LYS A 61 -21.88 2.40 -7.25
N ALA A 62 -21.02 2.58 -8.25
CA ALA A 62 -20.94 1.67 -9.39
C ALA A 62 -20.46 0.29 -8.94
N GLN A 63 -21.20 -0.76 -9.31
CA GLN A 63 -20.77 -2.15 -9.07
C GLN A 63 -19.48 -2.51 -9.83
N ARG A 64 -19.28 -1.90 -11.00
CA ARG A 64 -18.06 -1.98 -11.80
C ARG A 64 -17.76 -0.59 -12.36
N PRO A 65 -16.80 0.15 -11.79
CA PRO A 65 -16.45 1.49 -12.26
C PRO A 65 -16.05 1.46 -13.74
N GLN A 66 -16.67 2.30 -14.56
CA GLN A 66 -16.23 2.51 -15.94
C GLN A 66 -15.03 3.46 -15.96
N ARG A 67 -14.41 3.65 -17.14
CA ARG A 67 -13.24 4.53 -17.29
C ARG A 67 -13.48 5.94 -16.73
N ALA A 68 -14.66 6.53 -16.95
CA ALA A 68 -14.99 7.84 -16.41
C ALA A 68 -15.13 7.84 -14.88
N ASP A 69 -15.67 6.76 -14.30
CA ASP A 69 -15.79 6.57 -12.85
C ASP A 69 -14.42 6.41 -12.20
N ILE A 70 -13.52 5.64 -12.83
CA ILE A 70 -12.14 5.44 -12.38
C ILE A 70 -11.43 6.78 -12.25
N GLU A 71 -11.54 7.67 -13.24
CA GLU A 71 -10.93 9.01 -13.16
C GLU A 71 -11.49 9.85 -12.00
N GLN A 72 -12.79 9.69 -11.67
CA GLN A 72 -13.36 10.36 -10.48
C GLN A 72 -12.85 9.74 -9.17
N LEU A 73 -12.68 8.42 -9.12
CA LEU A 73 -12.11 7.73 -7.97
C LEU A 73 -10.65 8.13 -7.74
N LYS A 74 -9.85 8.25 -8.81
CA LYS A 74 -8.47 8.75 -8.73
C LYS A 74 -8.42 10.16 -8.15
N LYS A 75 -9.30 11.07 -8.60
CA LYS A 75 -9.40 12.41 -8.02
C LYS A 75 -9.68 12.42 -6.51
N ILE A 76 -10.43 11.45 -5.98
CA ILE A 76 -10.61 11.32 -4.52
C ILE A 76 -9.27 11.04 -3.85
N VAL A 77 -8.51 10.09 -4.39
CA VAL A 77 -7.18 9.73 -3.86
C VAL A 77 -6.24 10.92 -3.96
N HIS A 78 -6.20 11.60 -5.12
CA HIS A 78 -5.37 12.80 -5.35
C HIS A 78 -5.70 13.89 -4.34
N TYR A 79 -6.98 14.16 -4.10
CA TYR A 79 -7.42 15.14 -3.12
C TYR A 79 -6.87 14.82 -1.72
N HIS A 80 -7.13 13.62 -1.20
CA HIS A 80 -6.68 13.26 0.16
C HIS A 80 -5.15 13.16 0.26
N ALA A 81 -4.47 12.64 -0.75
CA ALA A 81 -3.01 12.61 -0.81
C ALA A 81 -2.43 14.03 -0.82
N SER A 82 -3.04 14.96 -1.56
CA SER A 82 -2.62 16.37 -1.58
C SER A 82 -2.81 17.02 -0.22
N GLN A 83 -3.91 16.72 0.49
CA GLN A 83 -4.14 17.23 1.84
C GLN A 83 -3.05 16.86 2.83
N LEU A 84 -2.35 15.72 2.66
CA LEU A 84 -1.20 15.37 3.50
C LEU A 84 -0.04 16.35 3.36
N THR A 85 0.12 16.97 2.19
CA THR A 85 1.22 17.89 1.88
C THR A 85 0.93 19.35 2.29
N TYR A 86 -0.32 19.67 2.61
CA TYR A 86 -0.69 21.06 2.90
C TYR A 86 -0.11 21.50 4.25
N PRO A 87 0.53 22.69 4.33
CA PRO A 87 1.11 23.18 5.57
C PRO A 87 0.11 23.25 6.73
N GLU A 88 -1.16 23.55 6.43
CA GLU A 88 -2.27 23.63 7.38
C GLU A 88 -2.60 22.28 8.04
N ASN A 89 -2.28 21.17 7.38
CA ASN A 89 -2.56 19.81 7.83
C ASN A 89 -1.34 19.10 8.43
N SER A 90 -0.18 19.77 8.50
CA SER A 90 1.07 19.21 9.05
C SER A 90 0.89 18.65 10.47
N ASN A 91 0.00 19.25 11.27
CA ASN A 91 -0.33 18.83 12.63
C ASN A 91 -1.57 17.91 12.74
N LEU A 92 -2.31 17.71 11.64
CA LEU A 92 -3.52 16.88 11.60
C LEU A 92 -3.49 15.73 10.56
N PRO A 93 -2.35 15.04 10.29
CA PRO A 93 -2.33 14.00 9.26
C PRO A 93 -3.29 12.85 9.53
N LYS A 94 -3.46 12.49 10.81
CA LYS A 94 -4.39 11.44 11.22
C LYS A 94 -5.82 11.75 10.80
N THR A 95 -6.25 13.01 10.89
CA THR A 95 -7.60 13.41 10.45
C THR A 95 -7.77 13.28 8.94
N VAL A 96 -6.73 13.55 8.15
CA VAL A 96 -6.74 13.35 6.70
C VAL A 96 -6.88 11.86 6.38
N ILE A 97 -6.06 11.02 7.03
CA ILE A 97 -6.15 9.56 6.88
C ILE A 97 -7.54 9.06 7.30
N ASP A 98 -8.05 9.45 8.46
CA ASP A 98 -9.37 9.02 8.95
C ASP A 98 -10.50 9.41 7.98
N ARG A 99 -10.42 10.58 7.35
CA ARG A 99 -11.38 11.02 6.32
C ARG A 99 -11.27 10.19 5.04
N TYR A 100 -10.05 9.93 4.58
CA TYR A 100 -9.84 9.05 3.42
C TYR A 100 -10.36 7.64 3.69
N LEU A 101 -10.05 7.08 4.86
CA LEU A 101 -10.56 5.79 5.30
C LEU A 101 -12.08 5.80 5.43
N SER A 102 -12.68 6.89 5.89
CA SER A 102 -14.14 7.03 5.92
C SER A 102 -14.75 6.98 4.51
N ASP A 103 -14.14 7.65 3.53
CA ASP A 103 -14.59 7.61 2.13
C ASP A 103 -14.39 6.21 1.52
N LEU A 104 -13.28 5.52 1.82
CA LEU A 104 -13.04 4.13 1.41
C LEU A 104 -14.04 3.18 2.06
N LEU A 105 -14.28 3.31 3.37
CA LEU A 105 -15.14 2.43 4.16
C LEU A 105 -16.63 2.72 4.01
N SER A 106 -17.00 3.82 3.36
CA SER A 106 -18.37 4.20 3.03
C SER A 106 -19.17 3.02 2.47
N SER A 107 -20.45 2.94 2.87
CA SER A 107 -21.40 1.94 2.37
C SER A 107 -21.66 2.08 0.87
N LEU A 108 -21.32 3.23 0.29
CA LEU A 108 -21.44 3.48 -1.13
C LEU A 108 -20.29 2.87 -1.92
N THR A 109 -19.13 2.66 -1.31
CA THR A 109 -17.90 2.25 -2.01
C THR A 109 -17.84 0.73 -2.16
N THR A 110 -18.05 0.27 -3.39
CA THR A 110 -17.99 -1.16 -3.76
C THR A 110 -16.56 -1.71 -3.73
N VAL A 111 -16.40 -3.04 -3.63
CA VAL A 111 -15.07 -3.68 -3.63
C VAL A 111 -14.24 -3.30 -4.86
N PRO A 112 -14.77 -3.32 -6.10
CA PRO A 112 -14.00 -2.87 -7.27
C PRO A 112 -13.62 -1.40 -7.20
N ALA A 113 -14.49 -0.51 -6.71
CA ALA A 113 -14.15 0.91 -6.55
C ALA A 113 -13.02 1.12 -5.52
N ARG A 114 -13.05 0.38 -4.40
CA ARG A 114 -11.96 0.40 -3.40
C ARG A 114 -10.65 -0.06 -4.01
N GLU A 115 -10.68 -1.15 -4.77
CA GLU A 115 -9.49 -1.69 -5.41
C GLU A 115 -8.85 -0.66 -6.37
N GLU A 116 -9.64 0.04 -7.18
CA GLU A 116 -9.15 1.09 -8.07
C GLU A 116 -8.58 2.29 -7.30
N MET A 117 -9.21 2.71 -6.21
CA MET A 117 -8.66 3.77 -5.34
C MET A 117 -7.32 3.35 -4.72
N ILE A 118 -7.19 2.10 -4.28
CA ILE A 118 -5.95 1.59 -3.67
C ILE A 118 -4.85 1.41 -4.74
N LYS A 119 -5.20 0.99 -5.96
CA LYS A 119 -4.25 0.95 -7.09
C LYS A 119 -3.70 2.33 -7.42
N GLU A 120 -4.54 3.36 -7.41
CA GLU A 120 -4.06 4.73 -7.60
C GLU A 120 -3.17 5.17 -6.43
N LEU A 121 -3.51 4.80 -5.20
CA LEU A 121 -2.68 5.10 -4.05
C LEU A 121 -1.28 4.45 -4.16
N MET A 122 -1.20 3.22 -4.68
CA MET A 122 0.08 2.54 -4.97
C MET A 122 0.96 3.29 -5.96
N VAL A 123 0.38 4.07 -6.87
CA VAL A 123 1.11 4.92 -7.82
C VAL A 123 1.62 6.20 -7.16
N ILE A 124 0.84 6.76 -6.23
CA ILE A 124 1.10 8.06 -5.60
C ILE A 124 2.07 7.99 -4.43
N VAL A 125 2.01 6.91 -3.64
CA VAL A 125 2.87 6.76 -2.44
C VAL A 125 4.37 6.91 -2.78
N PRO A 126 4.91 6.31 -3.86
CA PRO A 126 6.29 6.55 -4.28
C PRO A 126 6.68 8.03 -4.43
N ASP A 127 5.81 8.86 -5.02
CA ASP A 127 6.08 10.29 -5.16
C ASP A 127 6.12 10.99 -3.79
N LEU A 128 5.18 10.63 -2.89
CA LEU A 128 5.11 11.18 -1.53
C LEU A 128 6.30 10.76 -0.66
N LEU A 129 6.92 9.60 -0.94
CA LEU A 129 8.12 9.15 -0.26
C LEU A 129 9.37 9.99 -0.57
N THR A 130 9.30 10.86 -1.58
CA THR A 130 10.37 11.82 -1.91
C THR A 130 10.18 13.18 -1.22
N HIS A 131 9.07 13.39 -0.52
CA HIS A 131 8.75 14.64 0.15
C HIS A 131 9.73 14.91 1.32
N PRO A 132 10.19 16.15 1.56
CA PRO A 132 11.19 16.45 2.59
C PRO A 132 10.68 16.23 4.02
N ASP A 133 9.37 16.41 4.22
CA ASP A 133 8.74 16.17 5.52
C ASP A 133 8.52 14.68 5.77
N LEU A 134 9.17 14.17 6.83
CA LEU A 134 9.04 12.80 7.31
C LEU A 134 7.59 12.43 7.66
N ILE A 135 6.81 13.37 8.18
CA ILE A 135 5.41 13.15 8.55
C ILE A 135 4.61 12.82 7.30
N VAL A 136 4.84 13.52 6.19
CA VAL A 136 4.16 13.25 4.91
C VAL A 136 4.52 11.85 4.39
N GLN A 137 5.81 11.50 4.43
CA GLN A 137 6.28 10.17 4.00
C GLN A 137 5.62 9.05 4.82
N GLU A 138 5.64 9.15 6.16
CA GLU A 138 5.03 8.16 7.06
C GLU A 138 3.53 8.03 6.79
N ASN A 139 2.81 9.15 6.72
CA ASN A 139 1.36 9.15 6.54
C ASN A 139 0.94 8.62 5.18
N ALA A 140 1.72 8.85 4.13
CA ALA A 140 1.49 8.23 2.82
C ALA A 140 1.51 6.70 2.92
N VAL A 141 2.50 6.14 3.63
CA VAL A 141 2.59 4.69 3.86
C VAL A 141 1.42 4.21 4.73
N LEU A 142 1.13 4.90 5.85
CA LEU A 142 0.03 4.52 6.74
C LEU A 142 -1.35 4.55 6.05
N MET A 143 -1.57 5.51 5.15
CA MET A 143 -2.79 5.58 4.34
C MET A 143 -2.98 4.31 3.51
N LEU A 144 -1.90 3.78 2.93
CA LEU A 144 -1.93 2.50 2.21
C LEU A 144 -2.06 1.31 3.18
N VAL A 145 -1.36 1.32 4.31
CA VAL A 145 -1.43 0.27 5.34
C VAL A 145 -2.84 0.08 5.87
N HIS A 146 -3.61 1.16 6.06
CA HIS A 146 -4.97 1.11 6.59
C HIS A 146 -6.04 0.89 5.51
N SER A 147 -5.69 1.03 4.24
CA SER A 147 -6.60 0.80 3.13
C SER A 147 -6.99 -0.68 3.02
N SER A 148 -8.28 -0.95 2.81
CA SER A 148 -8.82 -2.32 2.79
C SER A 148 -9.70 -2.53 1.58
N VAL A 149 -9.49 -3.65 0.87
CA VAL A 149 -10.28 -4.04 -0.30
C VAL A 149 -11.69 -4.43 0.11
N THR A 150 -11.82 -5.20 1.19
CA THR A 150 -13.10 -5.51 1.81
C THR A 150 -13.21 -4.82 3.17
N PRO A 151 -14.34 -4.16 3.48
CA PRO A 151 -14.57 -3.61 4.81
C PRO A 151 -14.71 -4.74 5.85
N VAL A 152 -14.62 -4.36 7.12
CA VAL A 152 -14.93 -5.25 8.25
C VAL A 152 -16.36 -5.78 8.09
N ASN A 153 -16.51 -7.10 8.07
CA ASN A 153 -17.82 -7.73 8.14
C ASN A 153 -18.10 -8.12 9.60
N ILE A 154 -18.77 -7.23 10.34
CA ILE A 154 -19.07 -7.41 11.77
C ILE A 154 -19.89 -8.68 12.00
N GLY A 155 -20.80 -9.03 11.08
CA GLY A 155 -21.62 -10.24 11.19
C GLY A 155 -20.83 -11.53 11.01
N ALA A 156 -19.86 -11.53 10.10
CA ALA A 156 -19.01 -12.69 9.84
C ALA A 156 -17.75 -12.76 10.72
N LYS A 157 -17.49 -11.73 11.55
CA LYS A 157 -16.26 -11.57 12.35
C LYS A 157 -14.97 -11.72 11.53
N LEU A 158 -15.02 -11.39 10.24
CA LEU A 158 -13.86 -11.46 9.37
C LEU A 158 -13.09 -10.13 9.42
N PRO A 159 -11.75 -10.15 9.57
CA PRO A 159 -10.94 -8.95 9.52
C PRO A 159 -11.01 -8.30 8.13
N PRO A 160 -10.70 -7.00 8.03
CA PRO A 160 -10.73 -6.28 6.76
C PRO A 160 -9.58 -6.74 5.87
N LYS A 161 -9.87 -7.21 4.65
CA LYS A 161 -8.84 -7.77 3.76
C LYS A 161 -7.92 -6.66 3.24
N PRO A 162 -6.59 -6.78 3.42
CA PRO A 162 -5.63 -5.83 2.87
C PRO A 162 -5.51 -5.97 1.35
N PHE A 163 -4.84 -5.01 0.72
CA PHE A 163 -4.50 -5.09 -0.70
C PHE A 163 -3.18 -5.85 -0.88
N ASP A 164 -3.27 -7.15 -1.09
CA ASP A 164 -2.13 -8.06 -1.18
C ASP A 164 -0.98 -7.52 -2.06
N PRO A 165 -1.21 -6.97 -3.28
CA PRO A 165 -0.13 -6.48 -4.13
C PRO A 165 0.74 -5.36 -3.52
N ALA A 166 0.28 -4.68 -2.47
CA ALA A 166 1.04 -3.65 -1.77
C ALA A 166 2.30 -4.18 -1.07
N TYR A 167 2.41 -5.50 -0.83
CA TYR A 167 3.59 -6.06 -0.17
C TYR A 167 4.89 -5.69 -0.89
N LYS A 168 4.87 -5.59 -2.23
CA LYS A 168 6.05 -5.25 -3.03
C LYS A 168 6.58 -3.87 -2.70
N LEU A 169 5.68 -2.89 -2.59
CA LEU A 169 6.06 -1.52 -2.23
C LEU A 169 6.55 -1.46 -0.78
N PHE A 170 5.90 -2.17 0.15
CA PHE A 170 6.38 -2.21 1.54
C PHE A 170 7.75 -2.87 1.68
N VAL A 171 8.04 -3.94 0.91
CA VAL A 171 9.38 -4.54 0.83
C VAL A 171 10.39 -3.51 0.31
N GLN A 172 10.09 -2.82 -0.79
CA GLN A 172 10.98 -1.79 -1.35
C GLN A 172 11.29 -0.68 -0.33
N ILE A 173 10.27 -0.18 0.38
CA ILE A 173 10.45 0.83 1.43
C ILE A 173 11.31 0.30 2.57
N LEU A 174 11.08 -0.95 3.00
CA LEU A 174 11.81 -1.57 4.11
C LEU A 174 13.29 -1.79 3.78
N GLU A 175 13.59 -2.18 2.54
CA GLU A 175 14.95 -2.45 2.06
C GLU A 175 15.75 -1.18 1.73
N ASP A 176 15.08 -0.04 1.54
CA ASP A 176 15.74 1.23 1.30
C ASP A 176 16.30 1.81 2.60
N SER A 177 17.61 1.60 2.81
CA SER A 177 18.33 2.09 3.99
C SER A 177 18.46 3.62 4.05
N SER A 178 18.18 4.33 2.95
CA SER A 178 18.12 5.81 2.95
C SER A 178 16.85 6.32 3.63
N LYS A 179 15.80 5.50 3.73
CA LYS A 179 14.56 5.89 4.40
C LYS A 179 14.71 5.88 5.91
N HIS A 180 14.16 6.91 6.54
CA HIS A 180 14.12 6.99 7.99
C HIS A 180 13.34 5.81 8.58
N TRP A 181 13.78 5.32 9.75
CA TRP A 181 13.20 4.15 10.42
C TRP A 181 11.68 4.24 10.65
N VAL A 182 11.14 5.46 10.79
CA VAL A 182 9.68 5.71 10.97
C VAL A 182 8.90 5.18 9.76
N VAL A 183 9.37 5.52 8.55
CA VAL A 183 8.73 5.13 7.29
C VAL A 183 8.90 3.63 7.07
N ARG A 184 10.09 3.10 7.35
CA ARG A 184 10.36 1.66 7.31
C ARG A 184 9.48 0.89 8.30
N ASN A 185 9.26 1.42 9.49
CA ASN A 185 8.35 0.85 10.47
C ASN A 185 6.89 0.84 9.99
N ALA A 186 6.41 1.91 9.36
CA ALA A 186 5.09 1.93 8.75
C ALA A 186 4.95 0.83 7.67
N ALA A 187 6.00 0.61 6.87
CA ALA A 187 6.02 -0.50 5.91
C ALA A 187 5.99 -1.88 6.59
N VAL A 188 6.72 -2.07 7.70
CA VAL A 188 6.65 -3.31 8.53
C VAL A 188 5.23 -3.57 9.02
N LEU A 189 4.50 -2.54 9.48
CA LEU A 189 3.10 -2.68 9.87
C LEU A 189 2.21 -3.13 8.69
N GLY A 190 2.46 -2.59 7.49
CA GLY A 190 1.80 -3.02 6.25
C GLY A 190 2.06 -4.48 5.92
N LEU A 191 3.32 -4.91 5.98
CA LEU A 191 3.71 -6.30 5.76
C LEU A 191 3.05 -7.24 6.76
N ARG A 192 3.08 -6.88 8.05
CA ARG A 192 2.44 -7.66 9.11
C ARG A 192 0.96 -7.87 8.84
N ARG A 193 0.26 -6.80 8.47
CA ARG A 193 -1.17 -6.86 8.15
C ARG A 193 -1.44 -7.76 6.95
N ILE A 194 -0.64 -7.66 5.88
CA ILE A 194 -0.79 -8.54 4.70
C ILE A 194 -0.50 -10.01 5.07
N LEU A 195 0.48 -10.28 5.93
CA LEU A 195 0.78 -11.64 6.38
C LEU A 195 -0.36 -12.25 7.22
N GLN A 196 -0.99 -11.45 8.08
CA GLN A 196 -2.09 -11.87 8.97
C GLN A 196 -3.42 -12.06 8.23
N ASP A 197 -3.83 -11.05 7.44
CA ASP A 197 -5.18 -10.95 6.89
C ASP A 197 -5.23 -11.13 5.36
N GLY A 198 -4.08 -11.13 4.68
CA GLY A 198 -3.96 -11.24 3.24
C GLY A 198 -3.96 -12.69 2.74
N ASN A 199 -4.00 -12.85 1.42
CA ASN A 199 -3.95 -14.17 0.77
C ASN A 199 -2.68 -14.33 -0.07
N LEU A 200 -1.52 -14.34 0.59
CA LEU A 200 -0.22 -14.50 -0.05
C LEU A 200 0.16 -15.98 -0.26
N GLY A 201 0.76 -16.25 -1.41
CA GLY A 201 1.43 -17.53 -1.67
C GLY A 201 2.76 -17.66 -0.94
N ASN A 202 3.32 -18.87 -0.97
CA ASN A 202 4.63 -19.16 -0.37
C ASN A 202 5.78 -18.31 -0.96
N PRO A 203 5.85 -18.03 -2.28
CA PRO A 203 6.89 -17.17 -2.83
C PRO A 203 6.84 -15.76 -2.25
N GLU A 204 5.66 -15.15 -2.16
CA GLU A 204 5.49 -13.80 -1.62
C GLU A 204 5.85 -13.75 -0.14
N LYS A 205 5.39 -14.73 0.65
CA LYS A 205 5.77 -14.85 2.07
C LYS A 205 7.28 -14.98 2.27
N SER A 206 7.96 -15.70 1.37
CA SER A 206 9.41 -15.87 1.42
C SER A 206 10.15 -14.58 1.10
N ALA A 207 9.71 -13.84 0.08
CA ALA A 207 10.27 -12.53 -0.26
C ALA A 207 10.14 -11.53 0.91
N ILE A 208 8.99 -11.53 1.59
CA ILE A 208 8.77 -10.70 2.79
C ILE A 208 9.71 -11.11 3.92
N ALA A 209 9.87 -12.41 4.17
CA ALA A 209 10.76 -12.92 5.22
C ALA A 209 12.23 -12.54 4.97
N GLU A 210 12.69 -12.67 3.73
CA GLU A 210 14.05 -12.28 3.33
C GLU A 210 14.29 -10.78 3.53
N ALA A 211 13.35 -9.94 3.12
CA ALA A 211 13.42 -8.49 3.33
C ALA A 211 13.44 -8.12 4.82
N LEU A 212 12.60 -8.77 5.65
CA LEU A 212 12.56 -8.55 7.09
C LEU A 212 13.87 -8.99 7.78
N LEU A 213 14.43 -10.14 7.42
CA LEU A 213 15.71 -10.62 7.97
C LEU A 213 16.86 -9.68 7.61
N LYS A 214 16.91 -9.24 6.35
CA LYS A 214 17.89 -8.24 5.90
C LYS A 214 17.77 -6.94 6.69
N ALA A 215 16.55 -6.41 6.79
CA ALA A 215 16.29 -5.20 7.57
C ALA A 215 16.63 -5.34 9.06
N LEU A 216 16.42 -6.53 9.66
CA LEU A 216 16.78 -6.81 11.05
C LEU A 216 18.31 -6.76 11.27
N ASN A 217 19.07 -7.32 10.32
CA ASN A 217 20.53 -7.30 10.36
C ASN A 217 21.08 -5.88 10.20
N ASP A 218 20.48 -5.10 9.30
CA ASP A 218 20.88 -3.71 9.05
C ASP A 218 20.48 -2.77 10.23
N ALA A 219 19.45 -3.15 11.01
CA ALA A 219 18.92 -2.35 12.11
C ALA A 219 19.74 -2.41 13.42
N ALA A 220 20.97 -2.92 13.41
CA ALA A 220 21.80 -3.11 14.61
C ALA A 220 22.01 -1.80 15.43
N GLY A 221 22.02 -0.64 14.77
CA GLY A 221 22.12 0.69 15.39
C GLY A 221 20.78 1.43 15.58
N GLU A 222 19.66 0.82 15.19
CA GLU A 222 18.34 1.46 15.24
C GLU A 222 17.63 1.25 16.58
N LYS A 223 16.46 1.88 16.73
CA LYS A 223 15.68 1.79 17.96
C LYS A 223 15.24 0.35 18.22
N TRP A 224 15.40 -0.11 19.46
CA TRP A 224 15.05 -1.48 19.87
C TRP A 224 13.63 -1.88 19.48
N TRP A 225 12.68 -0.96 19.57
CA TRP A 225 11.27 -1.23 19.28
C TRP A 225 11.02 -1.45 17.78
N PHE A 226 11.83 -0.86 16.87
CA PHE A 226 11.73 -1.13 15.43
C PHE A 226 12.18 -2.55 15.13
N ARG A 227 13.32 -2.98 15.70
CA ARG A 227 13.79 -4.37 15.62
C ARG A 227 12.75 -5.34 16.17
N PHE A 228 12.13 -5.01 17.31
CA PHE A 228 11.05 -5.80 17.88
C PHE A 228 9.86 -5.94 16.92
N ARG A 229 9.44 -4.86 16.24
CA ARG A 229 8.36 -4.93 15.22
C ARG A 229 8.71 -5.83 14.04
N ILE A 230 9.97 -5.81 13.60
CA ILE A 230 10.44 -6.72 12.54
C ILE A 230 10.32 -8.18 13.02
N VAL A 231 10.78 -8.49 14.23
CA VAL A 231 10.71 -9.84 14.81
C VAL A 231 9.25 -10.30 14.98
N GLU A 232 8.37 -9.44 15.50
CA GLU A 232 6.93 -9.75 15.57
C GLU A 232 6.37 -10.09 14.18
N THR A 233 6.75 -9.32 13.17
CA THR A 233 6.28 -9.51 11.79
C THR A 233 6.81 -10.80 11.16
N LEU A 234 8.06 -11.17 11.46
CA LEU A 234 8.63 -12.47 11.07
C LEU A 234 7.82 -13.64 11.62
N GLY A 235 7.29 -13.51 12.85
CA GLY A 235 6.40 -14.51 13.44
C GLY A 235 5.12 -14.77 12.63
N GLU A 236 4.62 -13.75 11.91
CA GLU A 236 3.40 -13.85 11.10
C GLU A 236 3.62 -14.48 9.71
N VAL A 237 4.88 -14.66 9.30
CA VAL A 237 5.20 -15.29 7.99
C VAL A 237 4.63 -16.72 7.92
N GLN A 238 4.40 -17.37 9.08
CA GLN A 238 3.78 -18.70 9.21
C GLN A 238 4.32 -19.71 8.20
N ARG A 239 5.65 -19.71 7.96
CA ARG A 239 6.29 -20.73 7.16
C ARG A 239 6.40 -22.01 7.99
N ILE A 240 5.42 -22.90 7.82
CA ILE A 240 5.58 -24.32 8.14
C ILE A 240 6.27 -24.96 6.93
N VAL A 241 7.53 -24.62 6.64
CA VAL A 241 8.30 -25.40 5.66
C VAL A 241 9.23 -26.32 6.40
N LEU A 242 8.67 -27.49 6.69
CA LEU A 242 9.42 -28.66 7.05
C LEU A 242 9.13 -29.73 6.00
N VAL A 243 10.12 -29.98 5.15
CA VAL A 243 10.15 -31.23 4.37
C VAL A 243 10.42 -32.42 5.33
N THR A 244 10.83 -32.18 6.59
CA THR A 244 11.33 -33.19 7.55
C THR A 244 10.60 -33.27 8.90
N GLY A 245 9.64 -32.41 9.23
CA GLY A 245 8.85 -32.43 10.47
C GLY A 245 9.51 -31.94 11.79
N ALA A 246 10.76 -31.48 11.82
CA ALA A 246 11.44 -30.97 13.01
C ALA A 246 11.31 -29.44 13.26
N PRO A 247 10.94 -28.94 14.46
CA PRO A 247 10.77 -27.51 14.70
C PRO A 247 12.04 -26.70 14.43
N THR A 248 11.89 -25.55 13.78
CA THR A 248 13.00 -24.60 13.55
C THR A 248 13.07 -23.62 14.72
N ILE A 249 14.19 -23.61 15.43
CA ILE A 249 14.48 -22.63 16.46
C ILE A 249 15.06 -21.39 15.76
N ILE A 250 14.40 -20.25 15.92
CA ILE A 250 14.97 -18.94 15.56
C ILE A 250 15.75 -18.50 16.80
N GLU A 251 17.08 -18.63 16.76
CA GLU A 251 17.94 -18.04 17.79
C GLU A 251 17.97 -16.52 17.57
N ALA A 252 17.56 -15.76 18.58
CA ALA A 252 17.51 -14.30 18.61
C ALA A 252 18.58 -13.74 19.53
#